data_AF-A0AAN6VQD3-F1
#
_entry.id   AF-A0AAN6VQD3-F1
#
_cell.length_a   1.000
_cell.length_b   1.000
_cell.length_c   1.000
_cell.angle_alpha   90.00
_cell.angle_beta   90.00
_cell.angle_gamma   90.00
#
_symmetry.space_group_name_H-M   'P 1'
#
loop_
_entity.id
_entity.type
_entity.pdbx_description
1 polymer ?
#
loop_
_entity_poly.entity_id
_entity_poly.type
_entity_poly.pdbx_seq_one_letter_code
_entity_poly.pdbx_strand_id
1 'polypeptide(L)'
;MPIVGKGVPSQLVLFHQGSLPGALALVVLLPDTDTVILVLSNSLALNDVADWVGQLVLEEVLEVLAQERVDFTEPARDAVAENLKWYPALVKELAEHKKKGTSPRDFQDYVGTYCINSHVFKILTVWSQPSKMHHGTLPGEYTMAASCLGGDRAFHTSKYPLSGL
;
A
#
# COMPACT_ATOMS: atom_id res chain seq x y z
N MET A 1 11.59 -6.97 13.62
CA MET A 1 12.56 -6.06 13.01
C MET A 1 13.87 -6.16 13.76
N PRO A 2 15.01 -6.30 13.07
CA PRO A 2 16.33 -6.38 13.68
C PRO A 2 16.78 -5.02 14.24
N ILE A 3 17.79 -5.03 15.10
CA ILE A 3 18.47 -3.81 15.57
C ILE A 3 19.51 -3.41 14.53
N VAL A 4 19.42 -2.19 14.02
CA VAL A 4 20.32 -1.57 13.03
C VAL A 4 21.29 -0.63 13.72
N GLY A 5 22.53 -0.53 13.22
CA GLY A 5 23.52 0.41 13.78
C GLY A 5 24.16 -0.13 15.06
N LYS A 6 24.40 -1.44 15.14
CA LYS A 6 25.08 -2.03 16.30
C LYS A 6 26.53 -1.56 16.36
N GLY A 7 26.98 -1.22 17.57
CA GLY A 7 28.36 -0.82 17.82
C GLY A 7 28.73 0.59 17.35
N VAL A 8 27.80 1.35 16.74
CA VAL A 8 28.04 2.76 16.41
C VAL A 8 27.60 3.68 17.55
N PRO A 9 28.22 4.87 17.69
CA PRO A 9 27.76 5.88 18.64
C PRO A 9 26.31 6.30 18.37
N SER A 10 25.57 6.55 19.45
CA SER A 10 24.20 7.06 19.36
C SER A 10 24.16 8.41 18.65
N GLN A 11 23.29 8.53 17.64
CA GLN A 11 23.04 9.77 16.90
C GLN A 11 21.57 9.88 16.51
N LEU A 12 21.14 11.10 16.14
CA LEU A 12 19.76 11.33 15.73
C LEU A 12 19.51 10.79 14.31
N VAL A 13 18.48 9.97 14.17
CA VAL A 13 17.96 9.51 12.88
C VAL A 13 16.47 9.83 12.82
N LEU A 14 16.06 10.59 11.81
CA LEU A 14 14.65 10.84 11.52
C LEU A 14 14.23 9.94 10.36
N PHE A 15 13.19 9.13 10.54
CA PHE A 15 12.77 8.18 9.50
C PHE A 15 11.26 8.22 9.27
N HIS A 16 10.84 7.96 8.04
CA HIS A 16 9.44 7.81 7.67
C HIS A 16 9.28 6.79 6.53
N GLN A 17 8.29 5.91 6.65
CA GLN A 17 7.94 4.90 5.65
C GLN A 17 6.67 5.29 4.90
N GLY A 18 6.59 4.92 3.62
CA GLY A 18 5.42 5.08 2.79
C GLY A 18 5.05 3.75 2.13
N SER A 19 3.76 3.41 2.17
CA SER A 19 3.25 2.22 1.50
C SER A 19 1.92 2.53 0.82
N LEU A 20 1.89 2.31 -0.48
CA LEU A 20 0.71 2.30 -1.33
C LEU A 20 0.76 1.04 -2.20
N PRO A 21 -0.38 0.51 -2.65
CA PRO A 21 -0.37 -0.58 -3.62
C PRO A 21 0.47 -0.22 -4.85
N GLY A 22 1.55 -0.97 -5.07
CA GLY A 22 2.47 -0.73 -6.18
C GLY A 22 3.50 0.38 -5.96
N ALA A 23 3.59 0.98 -4.77
CA ALA A 23 4.62 1.97 -4.44
C ALA A 23 5.03 1.92 -2.96
N LEU A 24 6.33 1.73 -2.71
CA LEU A 24 6.93 1.78 -1.37
C LEU A 24 7.96 2.90 -1.32
N ALA A 25 8.10 3.52 -0.16
CA ALA A 25 9.05 4.58 0.09
C ALA A 25 9.66 4.47 1.48
N LEU A 26 10.93 4.82 1.60
CA LEU A 26 11.61 5.11 2.87
C LEU A 26 12.37 6.42 2.72
N VAL A 27 12.25 7.29 3.72
CA VAL A 27 13.08 8.48 3.89
C VAL A 27 13.80 8.37 5.22
N VAL A 28 15.12 8.57 5.21
CA VAL A 28 15.95 8.66 6.42
C VAL A 28 16.79 9.94 6.35
N LEU A 29 16.80 10.71 7.42
CA LEU A 29 17.60 11.92 7.58
C LEU A 29 18.57 11.72 8.74
N LEU A 30 19.85 12.01 8.50
CA LEU A 30 20.92 12.07 9.49
C LEU A 30 21.41 13.52 9.58
N PRO A 31 20.88 14.32 10.51
CA PRO A 31 21.21 15.74 10.59
C PRO A 31 22.68 16.03 10.87
N ASP A 32 23.34 15.18 11.66
CA ASP A 32 24.73 15.39 12.07
C ASP A 32 25.72 15.27 10.89
N THR A 33 25.32 14.57 9.82
CA THR A 33 26.15 14.32 8.63
C THR A 33 25.56 14.94 7.37
N ASP A 34 24.51 15.76 7.48
CA ASP A 34 23.76 16.31 6.35
C ASP A 34 23.37 15.24 5.30
N THR A 35 23.10 14.02 5.75
CA THR A 35 22.87 12.87 4.87
C THR A 35 21.38 12.54 4.79
N VAL A 36 20.92 12.25 3.57
CA VAL A 36 19.57 11.79 3.29
C VAL A 36 19.62 10.49 2.51
N ILE A 37 18.87 9.50 2.98
CA ILE A 37 18.64 8.24 2.27
C ILE A 37 17.19 8.21 1.81
N LEU A 38 16.99 8.06 0.50
CA LEU A 38 15.68 7.91 -0.11
C LEU A 38 15.65 6.59 -0.88
N VAL A 39 14.72 5.70 -0.53
CA VAL A 39 14.50 4.44 -1.25
C VAL A 39 13.06 4.43 -1.75
N LEU A 40 12.89 4.17 -3.04
CA LEU A 40 11.59 4.05 -3.69
C LEU A 40 11.51 2.71 -4.42
N SER A 41 10.38 2.02 -4.29
CA SER A 41 10.07 0.81 -5.07
C SER A 41 8.70 0.97 -5.72
N ASN A 42 8.55 0.44 -6.93
CA ASN A 42 7.30 0.45 -7.71
C ASN A 42 6.66 -0.95 -7.79
N SER A 43 6.87 -1.79 -6.78
CA SER A 43 6.31 -3.13 -6.69
C SER A 43 5.21 -3.23 -5.64
N LEU A 44 4.36 -4.24 -5.78
CA LEU A 44 3.46 -4.63 -4.71
C LEU A 44 4.27 -5.26 -3.57
N ALA A 45 4.04 -4.82 -2.34
CA ALA A 45 4.78 -5.29 -1.18
C ALA A 45 4.48 -6.76 -0.88
N LEU A 46 5.45 -7.64 -1.12
CA LEU A 46 5.51 -8.96 -0.48
C LEU A 46 6.33 -8.93 0.81
N ASN A 47 7.07 -7.85 1.04
CA ASN A 47 7.81 -7.51 2.23
C ASN A 47 8.07 -5.99 2.24
N ASP A 48 8.77 -5.49 3.26
CA ASP A 48 9.09 -4.08 3.42
C ASP A 48 10.43 -3.72 2.75
N VAL A 49 10.55 -4.02 1.45
CA VAL A 49 11.84 -3.92 0.74
C VAL A 49 12.46 -2.52 0.76
N ALA A 50 11.64 -1.46 0.67
CA ALA A 50 12.15 -0.10 0.68
C ALA A 50 12.84 0.24 2.01
N ASP A 51 12.25 -0.20 3.11
CA ASP A 51 12.79 -0.04 4.45
C ASP A 51 14.10 -0.83 4.63
N TRP A 52 14.11 -2.11 4.28
CA TRP A 52 15.28 -2.96 4.52
C TRP A 52 16.47 -2.57 3.65
N VAL A 53 16.23 -2.19 2.40
CA VAL A 53 17.30 -1.64 1.55
C VAL A 53 17.81 -0.33 2.13
N GLY A 54 16.94 0.56 2.61
CA GLY A 54 17.41 1.80 3.22
C GLY A 54 18.13 1.60 4.54
N GLN A 55 17.77 0.58 5.33
CA GLN A 55 18.50 0.19 6.54
C GLN A 55 19.88 -0.41 6.20
N LEU A 56 20.00 -1.21 5.14
CA LEU A 56 21.31 -1.67 4.64
C LEU A 56 22.22 -0.51 4.23
N VAL A 57 21.66 0.47 3.51
CA VAL A 57 22.40 1.69 3.12
C VAL A 57 22.75 2.52 4.36
N LEU A 58 21.86 2.59 5.35
CA LEU A 58 22.10 3.28 6.61
C LEU A 58 23.28 2.66 7.36
N GLU A 59 23.39 1.33 7.46
CA GLU A 59 24.54 0.68 8.11
C GLU A 59 25.86 0.94 7.39
N GLU A 60 25.84 1.10 6.07
CA GLU A 60 27.01 1.53 5.30
C GLU A 60 27.39 2.96 5.64
N VAL A 61 26.43 3.89 5.63
CA VAL A 61 26.65 5.31 5.98
C VAL A 61 27.16 5.49 7.41
N LEU A 62 26.68 4.66 8.33
CA LEU A 62 27.09 4.66 9.73
C LEU A 62 28.42 3.92 9.97
N GLU A 63 29.02 3.34 8.93
CA GLU A 63 30.26 2.56 9.00
C GLU A 63 30.19 1.41 10.02
N VAL A 64 29.04 0.74 10.09
CA VAL A 64 28.85 -0.43 10.97
C VAL A 64 29.83 -1.53 10.59
N LEU A 65 30.49 -2.11 11.58
CA LEU A 65 31.45 -3.21 11.39
C LEU A 65 30.77 -4.41 10.70
N ALA A 66 31.46 -5.02 9.73
CA ALA A 66 30.88 -6.05 8.87
C ALA A 66 30.24 -7.23 9.63
N GLN A 67 30.80 -7.64 10.77
CA GLN A 67 30.26 -8.71 11.62
C GLN A 67 29.02 -8.30 12.43
N GLU A 68 28.78 -7.00 12.59
CA GLU A 68 27.63 -6.46 13.31
C GLU A 68 26.46 -6.08 12.39
N ARG A 69 26.73 -5.99 11.07
CA ARG A 69 25.72 -5.67 10.06
C ARG A 69 24.60 -6.70 10.02
N VAL A 70 23.40 -6.20 9.79
CA VAL A 70 22.21 -7.03 9.70
C VAL A 70 22.12 -7.70 8.33
N ASP A 71 22.00 -9.03 8.33
CA ASP A 71 21.58 -9.77 7.14
C ASP A 71 20.05 -9.82 7.07
N PHE A 72 19.47 -9.05 6.13
CA PHE A 72 18.04 -9.01 5.89
C PHE A 72 17.52 -10.15 4.99
N THR A 73 18.38 -11.02 4.48
CA THR A 73 17.99 -12.07 3.52
C THR A 73 17.00 -13.07 4.12
N GLU A 74 17.29 -13.57 5.32
CA GLU A 74 16.39 -14.51 6.01
C GLU A 74 15.08 -13.85 6.45
N PRO A 75 15.09 -12.69 7.16
CA PRO A 75 13.86 -11.93 7.42
C PRO A 75 13.03 -11.67 6.16
N ALA A 76 13.69 -11.45 5.01
CA ALA A 76 13.01 -11.26 3.75
C ALA A 76 12.28 -12.48 3.22
N ARG A 77 12.89 -13.65 3.34
CA ARG A 77 12.25 -14.92 2.96
C ARG A 77 11.07 -15.21 3.88
N ASP A 78 11.25 -15.01 5.18
CA ASP A 78 10.20 -15.23 6.18
C ASP A 78 8.99 -14.32 5.96
N ALA A 79 9.22 -13.03 5.72
CA ALA A 79 8.13 -12.09 5.46
C ALA A 79 7.36 -12.41 4.18
N VAL A 80 8.04 -12.85 3.11
CA VAL A 80 7.37 -13.30 1.89
C VAL A 80 6.50 -14.52 2.18
N ALA A 81 7.05 -15.52 2.87
CA ALA A 81 6.32 -16.73 3.21
C ALA A 81 5.08 -16.44 4.07
N GLU A 82 5.15 -15.47 4.99
CA GLU A 82 4.02 -15.05 5.82
C GLU A 82 3.00 -14.22 5.05
N ASN A 83 3.43 -13.21 4.28
CA ASN A 83 2.53 -12.36 3.52
C ASN A 83 1.72 -13.14 2.46
N LEU A 84 2.30 -14.19 1.88
CA LEU A 84 1.59 -15.06 0.94
C LEU A 84 0.40 -15.81 1.57
N LYS A 85 0.39 -15.99 2.90
CA LYS A 85 -0.74 -16.62 3.63
C LYS A 85 -1.90 -15.66 3.83
N TRP A 86 -1.66 -14.35 3.73
CA TRP A 86 -2.63 -13.32 4.09
C TRP A 86 -3.86 -13.33 3.17
N TYR A 87 -3.66 -13.40 1.85
CA TYR A 87 -4.79 -13.32 0.91
C TYR A 87 -5.77 -14.50 1.05
N PRO A 88 -5.31 -15.77 1.11
CA PRO A 88 -6.21 -16.89 1.41
C PRO A 88 -6.92 -16.76 2.76
N ALA A 89 -6.22 -16.30 3.81
CA ALA A 89 -6.79 -16.10 5.13
C ALA A 89 -7.90 -15.03 5.13
N LEU A 90 -7.65 -13.90 4.46
CA LEU A 90 -8.63 -12.83 4.28
C LEU A 90 -9.87 -13.33 3.54
N VAL A 91 -9.70 -14.06 2.43
CA VAL A 91 -10.83 -14.61 1.66
C VAL A 91 -11.68 -15.53 2.53
N LYS A 92 -11.04 -16.38 3.33
CA LYS A 92 -11.71 -17.26 4.28
C LYS A 92 -12.48 -16.46 5.35
N GLU A 93 -11.82 -15.49 5.97
CA GLU A 93 -12.42 -14.64 7.01
C GLU A 93 -13.65 -13.88 6.48
N LEU A 94 -13.53 -13.30 5.28
CA LEU A 94 -14.64 -12.62 4.61
C LEU A 94 -15.82 -13.56 4.34
N ALA A 95 -15.55 -14.80 3.95
CA ALA A 95 -16.60 -15.81 3.72
C ALA A 95 -17.28 -16.23 5.03
N GLU A 96 -16.52 -16.39 6.12
CA GLU A 96 -17.03 -16.77 7.43
C GLU A 96 -17.93 -15.68 8.04
N HIS A 97 -17.54 -14.42 7.91
CA HIS A 97 -18.29 -13.28 8.46
C HIS A 97 -19.38 -12.76 7.51
N LYS A 98 -19.51 -13.32 6.29
CA LYS A 98 -20.58 -12.96 5.36
C LYS A 98 -21.94 -13.32 5.95
N LYS A 99 -22.74 -12.29 6.26
CA LYS A 99 -24.12 -12.49 6.73
C LYS A 99 -25.00 -13.06 5.60
N LYS A 100 -25.30 -14.36 5.70
CA LYS A 100 -26.14 -15.09 4.74
C LYS A 100 -27.57 -14.55 4.72
N GLY A 101 -28.22 -14.63 3.56
CA GLY A 101 -29.62 -14.21 3.37
C GLY A 101 -29.84 -12.70 3.42
N THR A 102 -28.78 -11.91 3.29
CA THR A 102 -28.89 -10.46 3.10
C THR A 102 -28.79 -10.12 1.62
N SER A 103 -29.34 -8.96 1.27
CA SER A 103 -29.15 -8.34 -0.03
C SER A 103 -28.40 -7.02 0.18
N PRO A 104 -27.52 -6.62 -0.76
CA PRO A 104 -26.97 -5.28 -0.76
C PRO A 104 -28.11 -4.24 -0.84
N ARG A 105 -27.85 -3.01 -0.37
CA ARG A 105 -28.81 -1.90 -0.56
C ARG A 105 -28.93 -1.57 -2.04
N ASP A 106 -29.96 -0.80 -2.40
CA ASP A 106 -30.04 -0.28 -3.76
C ASP A 106 -28.78 0.53 -4.08
N PHE A 107 -28.24 0.37 -5.28
CA PHE A 107 -27.04 1.08 -5.69
C PHE A 107 -27.20 2.60 -5.57
N GLN A 108 -28.39 3.12 -5.86
CA GLN A 108 -28.68 4.55 -5.77
C GLN A 108 -28.43 5.10 -4.36
N ASP A 109 -28.56 4.27 -3.32
CA ASP A 109 -28.29 4.65 -1.94
C ASP A 109 -26.80 4.84 -1.63
N TYR A 110 -25.91 4.34 -2.50
CA TYR A 110 -24.46 4.49 -2.36
C TYR A 110 -23.88 5.65 -3.18
N VAL A 111 -24.67 6.32 -4.03
CA VAL A 111 -24.19 7.44 -4.85
C VAL A 111 -23.93 8.66 -3.96
N GLY A 112 -22.71 9.19 -3.98
CA GLY A 112 -22.35 10.31 -3.15
C GLY A 112 -20.85 10.62 -3.12
N THR A 113 -20.49 11.64 -2.34
CA THR A 113 -19.10 11.97 -2.04
C THR A 113 -18.85 11.67 -0.57
N TYR A 114 -17.91 10.78 -0.30
CA TYR A 114 -17.49 10.41 1.04
C TYR A 114 -16.15 11.06 1.33
N CYS A 115 -16.10 11.92 2.34
CA CYS A 115 -14.88 12.60 2.77
C CYS A 115 -14.48 12.09 4.14
N ILE A 116 -13.18 11.89 4.35
CA ILE A 116 -12.64 11.79 5.71
C ILE A 116 -12.66 13.19 6.33
N ASN A 117 -12.86 13.32 7.64
CA ASN A 117 -12.98 14.61 8.35
C ASN A 117 -11.79 15.57 8.13
N SER A 118 -10.62 15.05 7.79
CA SER A 118 -9.44 15.84 7.43
C SER A 118 -9.48 16.39 6.00
N HIS A 119 -10.51 16.05 5.21
CA HIS A 119 -10.75 16.40 3.81
C HIS A 119 -9.65 16.04 2.81
N VAL A 120 -8.55 15.40 3.23
CA VAL A 120 -7.41 15.02 2.37
C VAL A 120 -7.77 13.92 1.35
N PHE A 121 -8.81 13.15 1.62
CA PHE A 121 -9.25 12.04 0.79
C PHE A 121 -10.76 12.07 0.59
N LYS A 122 -11.18 11.93 -0.69
CA LYS A 122 -12.58 11.77 -1.06
C LYS A 122 -12.78 10.56 -1.96
N ILE A 123 -13.84 9.83 -1.71
CA ILE A 123 -14.36 8.76 -2.59
C ILE A 123 -15.60 9.31 -3.27
N LEU A 124 -15.61 9.27 -4.61
CA LEU A 124 -16.77 9.61 -5.40
C LEU A 124 -17.36 8.33 -5.97
N THR A 125 -18.60 8.04 -5.60
CA THR A 125 -19.40 6.97 -6.17
C THR A 125 -20.42 7.57 -7.12
N VAL A 126 -20.33 7.19 -8.39
CA VAL A 126 -21.25 7.64 -9.44
C VAL A 126 -21.89 6.46 -10.13
N TRP A 127 -23.14 6.64 -10.53
CA TRP A 127 -23.77 5.75 -11.48
C TRP A 127 -23.32 6.10 -12.90
N SER A 128 -22.85 5.12 -13.67
CA SER A 128 -22.56 5.30 -15.10
C SER A 128 -23.30 4.25 -15.92
N GLN A 129 -23.93 4.66 -17.02
CA GLN A 129 -24.39 3.70 -18.02
C GLN A 129 -23.17 3.03 -18.69
N PRO A 130 -23.21 1.73 -19.00
CA PRO A 130 -22.14 1.06 -19.71
C PRO A 130 -21.93 1.72 -21.08
N SER A 131 -20.69 2.09 -21.40
CA SER A 131 -20.33 2.46 -22.78
C SER A 131 -20.39 1.21 -23.65
N LYS A 132 -20.90 1.34 -24.89
CA LYS A 132 -20.90 0.25 -25.88
C LYS A 132 -19.45 -0.11 -26.21
N MET A 133 -18.86 -1.10 -25.55
CA MET A 133 -17.67 -1.77 -26.08
C MET A 133 -18.09 -2.66 -27.26
N HIS A 134 -17.26 -2.72 -28.29
CA HIS A 134 -17.54 -3.35 -29.59
C HIS A 134 -17.78 -4.88 -29.58
N HIS A 135 -17.86 -5.52 -28.41
CA HIS A 135 -18.25 -6.92 -28.27
C HIS A 135 -19.12 -7.13 -27.03
N GLY A 136 -20.42 -7.33 -27.25
CA GLY A 136 -21.35 -7.85 -26.24
C GLY A 136 -21.77 -6.85 -25.16
N THR A 137 -23.07 -6.62 -25.06
CA THR A 137 -23.65 -5.82 -23.97
C THR A 137 -23.59 -6.63 -22.67
N LEU A 138 -22.66 -6.28 -21.77
CA LEU A 138 -22.72 -6.74 -20.38
C LEU A 138 -23.76 -5.90 -19.62
N PRO A 139 -24.57 -6.51 -18.72
CA PRO A 139 -25.45 -5.76 -17.84
C PRO A 139 -24.58 -4.89 -16.92
N GLY A 140 -24.79 -3.57 -16.97
CA GLY A 140 -24.25 -2.49 -16.12
C GLY A 140 -22.79 -2.60 -15.65
N GLU A 141 -21.97 -1.59 -15.92
CA GLU A 141 -20.66 -1.44 -15.28
C GLU A 141 -20.75 -0.29 -14.26
N TYR A 142 -20.08 -0.40 -13.13
CA TYR A 142 -19.85 0.74 -12.23
C TYR A 142 -18.39 1.17 -12.26
N THR A 143 -18.17 2.47 -12.03
CA THR A 143 -16.84 3.07 -11.93
C THR A 143 -16.68 3.67 -10.53
N MET A 144 -15.76 3.13 -9.74
CA MET A 144 -15.31 3.81 -8.53
C MET A 144 -14.10 4.66 -8.85
N ALA A 145 -14.14 5.93 -8.44
CA ALA A 145 -13.05 6.88 -8.58
C ALA A 145 -12.63 7.39 -7.20
N ALA A 146 -11.39 7.12 -6.83
CA ALA A 146 -10.75 7.69 -5.64
C ALA A 146 -9.78 8.79 -6.07
N SER A 147 -9.75 9.90 -5.33
CA SER A 147 -8.81 11.01 -5.57
C SER A 147 -8.31 11.59 -4.25
N CYS A 148 -7.00 11.80 -4.14
CA CYS A 148 -6.39 12.63 -3.10
C CYS A 148 -6.32 14.08 -3.59
N LEU A 149 -6.55 15.07 -2.73
CA LEU A 149 -6.46 16.49 -3.11
C LEU A 149 -5.01 16.86 -3.47
N GLY A 150 -4.80 17.41 -4.67
CA GLY A 150 -3.50 17.90 -5.15
C GLY A 150 -3.24 17.79 -6.66
N GLY A 151 -4.07 17.06 -7.40
CA GLY A 151 -3.96 17.01 -8.86
C GLY A 151 -5.29 16.70 -9.53
N ASP A 152 -5.81 17.64 -10.32
CA ASP A 152 -7.04 17.51 -11.12
C ASP A 152 -6.98 16.41 -12.22
N ARG A 153 -5.98 15.51 -12.20
CA ARG A 153 -5.66 14.65 -13.34
C ARG A 153 -5.36 13.18 -13.05
N ALA A 154 -5.44 12.70 -11.82
CA ALA A 154 -5.19 11.29 -11.53
C ALA A 154 -6.37 10.64 -10.78
N PHE A 155 -7.43 10.30 -11.51
CA PHE A 155 -8.41 9.34 -11.03
C PHE A 155 -7.92 7.94 -11.37
N HIS A 156 -7.61 7.12 -10.36
CA HIS A 156 -7.53 5.69 -10.60
C HIS A 156 -8.96 5.17 -10.66
N THR A 157 -9.44 4.87 -11.86
CA THR A 157 -10.76 4.27 -12.08
C THR A 157 -10.63 2.76 -12.09
N SER A 158 -11.40 2.07 -11.26
CA SER A 158 -11.56 0.62 -11.34
C SER A 158 -12.98 0.30 -11.78
N LYS A 159 -13.10 -0.56 -12.80
CA LYS A 159 -14.36 -1.05 -13.34
C LYS A 159 -14.59 -2.46 -12.86
N TYR A 160 -15.82 -2.75 -12.43
CA TYR A 160 -16.18 -4.06 -11.92
C TYR A 160 -17.47 -4.56 -12.59
N PRO A 161 -17.52 -5.84 -13.00
CA PRO A 161 -18.71 -6.44 -13.58
C PRO A 161 -19.79 -6.68 -12.52
N LEU A 162 -21.06 -6.48 -12.88
CA LEU A 162 -22.21 -6.76 -11.99
C LEU A 162 -22.40 -8.24 -11.65
N SER A 163 -21.72 -9.17 -12.34
CA SER A 163 -21.96 -10.62 -12.22
C SER A 163 -21.29 -11.29 -11.01
N GLY A 164 -20.82 -10.54 -10.01
CA GLY A 164 -20.03 -11.06 -8.88
C GLY A 164 -20.50 -10.70 -7.47
N LEU A 165 -21.68 -10.08 -7.32
CA LEU A 165 -22.26 -9.71 -6.00
C LEU A 165 -23.35 -10.69 -5.55
#